data_AF-A0A2V7DQP2-F1
#
_entry.id   AF-A0A2V7DQP2-F1
#
_cell.length_a   1.000
_cell.length_b   1.000
_cell.length_c   1.000
_cell.angle_alpha   90.00
_cell.angle_beta   90.00
_cell.angle_gamma   90.00
#
_symmetry.space_group_name_H-M   'P 1'
#
loop_
_entity.id
_entity.type
_entity.pdbx_description
1 polymer ?
#
loop_
_entity_poly.entity_id
_entity_poly.type
_entity_poly.pdbx_seq_one_letter_code
_entity_poly.pdbx_strand_id
1 'polypeptide(L)'
;MREAENARRNRAEILKAWSQGQVSRRDLIKMGVFTAGGALAFKNGLSPFAPSAYGAVPTGLPRSPLFNVQAFTQPMPRFDVLPRNPVSALNPAPLAQVDETKRHLLDPRLEGVRPGDTGPNEGRPPGPIWAHQEFTRFAPKISIEATQEGAKANTLYKPGVASNFNSGINAAASFRPTFHPGLPDQSPLALWTFNGTLPPKLMQVRYGDPVLFRHRNLLPFDVTQNGGFGRHTISIHEHNGHHGAENDGFTGAFFFPGQFYDYHYPIVLAGWRTIN
;
A
#
# COMPACT_ATOMS: atom_id res chain seq x y z
N MET A 1 0.17 -8.41 31.98
CA MET A 1 1.26 -8.02 31.04
C MET A 1 1.91 -9.20 30.32
N ARG A 2 2.53 -10.17 31.01
CA ARG A 2 3.18 -11.33 30.35
C ARG A 2 2.21 -12.15 29.48
N GLU A 3 1.02 -12.47 29.99
CA GLU A 3 0.01 -13.21 29.24
C GLU A 3 -0.47 -12.44 27.99
N ALA A 4 -0.66 -11.12 28.11
CA ALA A 4 -1.06 -10.28 26.98
C ALA A 4 0.03 -10.19 25.90
N GLU A 5 1.30 -10.13 26.30
CA GLU A 5 2.43 -10.17 25.36
C GLU A 5 2.54 -11.54 24.67
N ASN A 6 2.34 -12.64 25.40
CA ASN A 6 2.27 -13.97 24.81
C ASN A 6 1.12 -14.07 23.79
N ALA A 7 -0.07 -13.58 24.14
CA ALA A 7 -1.21 -13.57 23.24
C ALA A 7 -0.94 -12.73 21.97
N ARG A 8 -0.26 -11.58 22.12
CA ARG A 8 0.17 -10.76 20.98
C ARG A 8 1.14 -11.50 20.06
N ARG A 9 2.13 -12.22 20.61
CA ARG A 9 3.09 -13.02 19.84
C ARG A 9 2.42 -14.17 19.12
N ASN A 10 1.59 -14.94 19.81
CA ASN A 10 0.84 -16.05 19.21
C ASN A 10 -0.03 -15.56 18.04
N ARG A 11 -0.73 -14.43 18.21
CA ARG A 11 -1.51 -13.82 17.13
C ARG A 11 -0.63 -13.42 15.94
N ALA A 12 0.54 -12.84 16.19
CA ALA A 12 1.47 -12.48 15.13
C ALA A 12 1.99 -13.71 14.36
N GLU A 13 2.29 -14.80 15.05
CA GLU A 13 2.72 -16.07 14.43
C GLU A 13 1.61 -16.69 13.56
N ILE A 14 0.37 -16.71 14.05
CA ILE A 14 -0.79 -17.20 13.28
C ILE A 14 -0.98 -16.35 12.01
N LEU A 15 -0.95 -15.03 12.15
CA LEU A 15 -1.12 -14.11 11.01
C LEU A 15 0.03 -14.23 10.01
N LYS A 16 1.26 -14.43 10.48
CA LYS A 16 2.43 -14.71 9.64
C LYS A 16 2.20 -15.97 8.81
N ALA A 17 1.92 -17.10 9.47
CA ALA A 17 1.70 -18.38 8.81
C ALA A 17 0.56 -18.32 7.78
N TRP A 18 -0.54 -17.64 8.13
CA TRP A 18 -1.67 -17.44 7.22
C TRP A 18 -1.30 -16.55 6.02
N SER A 19 -0.63 -15.43 6.26
CA SER A 19 -0.23 -14.50 5.19
C SER A 19 0.79 -15.09 4.21
N GLN A 20 1.57 -16.07 4.67
CA GLN A 20 2.56 -16.81 3.88
C GLN A 20 1.99 -18.10 3.26
N GLY A 21 0.69 -18.36 3.41
CA GLY A 21 0.03 -19.53 2.83
C GLY A 21 0.37 -20.87 3.49
N GLN A 22 1.03 -20.87 4.65
CA GLN A 22 1.39 -22.09 5.40
C GLN A 22 0.15 -22.76 6.04
N VAL A 23 -0.88 -21.97 6.33
CA VAL A 23 -2.18 -22.43 6.82
C VAL A 23 -3.30 -21.73 6.07
N SER A 24 -4.37 -22.45 5.75
CA SER A 24 -5.56 -21.84 5.14
C SER A 24 -6.52 -21.31 6.20
N ARG A 25 -7.44 -20.43 5.80
CA ARG A 25 -8.56 -20.02 6.68
C ARG A 25 -9.38 -21.22 7.16
N ARG A 26 -9.50 -22.27 6.34
CA ARG A 26 -10.20 -23.50 6.69
C ARG A 26 -9.45 -24.27 7.79
N ASP A 27 -8.13 -24.31 7.74
CA ASP A 27 -7.31 -24.97 8.76
C ASP A 27 -7.45 -24.24 10.10
N LEU A 28 -7.40 -22.90 10.09
CA LEU A 28 -7.60 -22.08 11.29
C LEU A 28 -8.98 -22.28 11.93
N ILE A 29 -10.02 -22.46 11.11
CA ILE A 29 -11.37 -22.80 11.60
C ILE A 29 -11.39 -24.21 12.20
N LYS A 30 -10.80 -25.20 11.51
CA LYS A 30 -10.73 -26.59 12.02
C LYS A 30 -9.95 -26.70 13.34
N MET A 31 -8.91 -25.89 13.51
CA MET A 31 -8.13 -25.80 14.75
C MET A 31 -8.87 -25.07 15.88
N GLY A 32 -10.05 -24.49 15.63
CA GLY A 32 -10.79 -23.68 16.60
C GLY A 32 -10.11 -22.35 16.94
N VAL A 33 -9.14 -21.92 16.13
CA VAL A 33 -8.40 -20.65 16.30
C VAL A 33 -9.18 -19.50 15.69
N PHE A 34 -9.95 -19.74 14.62
CA PHE A 34 -10.90 -18.79 14.05
C PHE A 34 -12.33 -19.19 14.39
N THR A 35 -13.18 -18.20 14.66
CA THR A 35 -14.62 -18.38 14.75
C THR A 35 -15.21 -18.66 13.37
N ALA A 36 -16.44 -19.18 13.31
CA ALA A 36 -17.16 -19.36 12.04
C ALA A 36 -17.29 -18.04 11.23
N GLY A 37 -17.33 -16.89 11.92
CA GLY A 37 -17.32 -15.56 11.29
C GLY A 37 -15.97 -15.14 10.68
N GLY A 38 -14.90 -15.91 10.86
CA GLY A 38 -13.56 -15.61 10.34
C GLY A 38 -12.74 -14.65 11.20
N ALA A 39 -13.18 -14.36 12.42
CA ALA A 39 -12.40 -13.61 13.38
C ALA A 39 -11.55 -14.56 14.24
N LEU A 40 -10.41 -14.08 14.74
CA LEU A 40 -9.62 -14.83 15.73
C LEU A 40 -10.48 -15.09 16.98
N ALA A 41 -10.43 -16.31 17.53
CA ALA A 41 -11.17 -16.69 18.71
C ALA A 41 -10.76 -15.84 19.92
N PHE A 42 -11.76 -15.32 20.64
CA PHE A 42 -11.56 -14.54 21.86
C PHE A 42 -11.22 -15.46 23.04
N LYS A 43 -9.98 -15.97 23.05
CA LYS A 43 -9.48 -16.94 24.04
C LYS A 43 -8.16 -16.47 24.64
N ASN A 44 -7.93 -16.82 25.90
CA ASN A 44 -6.63 -16.61 26.54
C ASN A 44 -5.52 -17.25 25.69
N GLY A 45 -4.40 -16.53 25.53
CA GLY A 45 -3.29 -16.91 24.66
C GLY A 45 -3.47 -16.54 23.19
N LEU A 46 -4.66 -16.09 22.75
CA LEU A 46 -4.91 -15.61 21.39
C LEU A 46 -5.32 -14.13 21.35
N SER A 47 -6.02 -13.67 22.39
CA SER A 47 -6.42 -12.27 22.53
C SER A 47 -5.80 -11.67 23.81
N PRO A 48 -5.12 -10.51 23.71
CA PRO A 48 -4.62 -9.79 24.89
C PRO A 48 -5.74 -9.18 25.75
N PHE A 49 -6.98 -9.23 25.26
CA PHE A 49 -8.17 -8.73 25.94
C PHE A 49 -9.02 -9.86 26.52
N ALA A 50 -8.72 -11.13 26.23
CA ALA A 50 -9.45 -12.25 26.80
C ALA A 50 -9.09 -12.43 28.29
N PRO A 51 -10.08 -12.60 29.18
CA PRO A 51 -9.83 -12.75 30.60
C PRO A 51 -9.05 -14.04 30.90
N SER A 52 -8.17 -13.97 31.91
CA SER A 52 -7.43 -15.10 32.45
C SER A 52 -7.88 -15.35 33.89
N ALA A 53 -8.08 -16.62 34.27
CA ALA A 53 -8.31 -16.99 35.66
C ALA A 53 -7.10 -16.68 36.57
N TYR A 54 -5.92 -16.47 35.98
CA TYR A 54 -4.65 -16.23 36.67
C TYR A 54 -4.13 -14.79 36.51
N GLY A 55 -4.85 -13.91 35.82
CA GLY A 55 -4.42 -12.56 35.48
C GLY A 55 -5.35 -11.47 36.03
N ALA A 56 -4.83 -10.64 36.94
CA ALA A 56 -5.51 -9.42 37.38
C ALA A 56 -5.27 -8.25 36.41
N VAL A 57 -6.26 -7.34 36.32
CA VAL A 57 -6.23 -6.07 35.56
C VAL A 57 -4.94 -5.30 35.89
N PRO A 58 -4.20 -4.77 34.89
CA PRO A 58 -4.69 -4.33 33.58
C PRO A 58 -4.64 -5.39 32.48
N THR A 59 -5.79 -5.62 31.86
CA THR A 59 -5.93 -6.24 30.53
C THR A 59 -5.53 -5.20 29.46
N GLY A 60 -4.84 -5.62 28.39
CA GLY A 60 -4.40 -4.71 27.32
C GLY A 60 -3.02 -5.04 26.72
N LEU A 61 -2.75 -4.45 25.56
CA LEU A 61 -1.45 -4.55 24.90
C LEU A 61 -0.38 -3.76 25.68
N PRO A 62 0.89 -4.23 25.70
CA PRO A 62 1.98 -3.44 26.24
C PRO A 62 2.12 -2.12 25.48
N ARG A 63 2.43 -1.04 26.20
CA ARG A 63 2.72 0.26 25.58
C ARG A 63 3.92 0.12 24.64
N SER A 64 3.80 0.67 23.43
CA SER A 64 4.95 0.81 22.53
C SER A 64 6.03 1.66 23.20
N PRO A 65 7.32 1.30 23.06
CA PRO A 65 8.40 2.14 23.55
C PRO A 65 8.36 3.50 22.84
N LEU A 66 8.35 4.59 23.61
CA LEU A 66 8.33 5.94 23.08
C LEU A 66 9.73 6.49 22.81
N PHE A 67 10.78 5.80 23.24
CA PHE A 67 12.18 6.24 23.09
C PHE A 67 12.41 7.68 23.57
N ASN A 68 11.69 8.09 24.63
CA ASN A 68 11.68 9.44 25.20
C ASN A 68 11.26 10.56 24.21
N VAL A 69 10.67 10.21 23.08
CA VAL A 69 10.17 11.15 22.08
C VAL A 69 9.03 11.99 22.67
N GLN A 70 9.08 13.30 22.41
CA GLN A 70 8.05 14.26 22.80
C GLN A 70 7.14 14.58 21.61
N ALA A 71 5.85 14.75 21.87
CA ALA A 71 4.87 15.06 20.82
C ALA A 71 5.16 16.43 20.18
N PHE A 72 5.05 16.49 18.85
CA PHE A 72 5.12 17.73 18.06
C PHE A 72 6.40 18.57 18.24
N THR A 73 7.54 17.92 18.50
CA THR A 73 8.82 18.63 18.72
C THR A 73 9.69 18.73 17.48
N GLN A 74 9.42 17.92 16.46
CA GLN A 74 10.16 17.89 15.21
C GLN A 74 9.53 18.80 14.14
N PRO A 75 10.33 19.38 13.22
CA PRO A 75 9.82 20.05 12.03
C PRO A 75 8.90 19.13 11.22
N MET A 76 7.76 19.65 10.78
CA MET A 76 6.82 18.92 9.92
C MET A 76 7.15 19.18 8.46
N PRO A 77 7.68 18.18 7.71
CA PRO A 77 7.96 18.36 6.31
C PRO A 77 6.67 18.42 5.50
N ARG A 78 6.67 19.23 4.45
CA ARG A 78 5.69 19.15 3.37
C ARG A 78 5.81 17.82 2.66
N PHE A 79 4.71 17.39 2.05
CA PHE A 79 4.74 16.21 1.19
C PHE A 79 5.70 16.40 0.01
N ASP A 80 6.21 15.27 -0.45
CA ASP A 80 7.14 15.19 -1.56
C ASP A 80 6.34 15.13 -2.88
N VAL A 81 6.46 16.19 -3.69
CA VAL A 81 5.61 16.39 -4.86
C VAL A 81 6.04 15.44 -5.98
N LEU A 82 5.10 14.61 -6.43
CA LEU A 82 5.32 13.71 -7.56
C LEU A 82 5.40 14.50 -8.87
N PRO A 83 6.32 14.13 -9.78
CA PRO A 83 6.44 14.79 -11.06
C PRO A 83 5.20 14.53 -11.94
N ARG A 84 4.76 15.58 -12.64
CA ARG A 84 3.74 15.50 -13.67
C ARG A 84 4.44 15.31 -15.01
N ASN A 85 4.22 14.17 -15.65
CA ASN A 85 4.89 13.79 -16.88
C ASN A 85 3.91 13.84 -18.06
N PRO A 86 4.40 13.97 -19.30
CA PRO A 86 3.56 13.70 -20.46
C PRO A 86 3.14 12.24 -20.46
N VAL A 87 1.92 11.94 -20.91
CA VAL A 87 1.40 10.56 -20.97
C VAL A 87 2.28 9.65 -21.83
N SER A 88 2.92 10.21 -22.86
CA SER A 88 3.89 9.51 -23.72
C SER A 88 5.16 9.04 -23.00
N ALA A 89 5.44 9.50 -21.77
CA ALA A 89 6.53 8.98 -20.95
C ALA A 89 6.23 7.57 -20.41
N LEU A 90 4.96 7.14 -20.39
CA LEU A 90 4.58 5.83 -19.90
C LEU A 90 4.93 4.75 -20.91
N ASN A 91 5.68 3.75 -20.44
CA ASN A 91 5.95 2.52 -21.18
C ASN A 91 5.52 1.29 -20.34
N PRO A 92 4.65 0.43 -20.88
CA PRO A 92 3.89 0.59 -22.13
C PRO A 92 2.93 1.79 -22.10
N ALA A 93 2.53 2.28 -23.27
CA ALA A 93 1.51 3.31 -23.37
C ALA A 93 0.19 2.82 -22.72
N PRO A 94 -0.56 3.70 -22.04
CA PRO A 94 -1.78 3.30 -21.35
C PRO A 94 -2.91 3.01 -22.33
N LEU A 95 -3.80 2.10 -21.94
CA LEU A 95 -4.92 1.66 -22.75
C LEU A 95 -6.21 1.68 -21.94
N ALA A 96 -7.32 1.94 -22.62
CA ALA A 96 -8.63 1.90 -21.99
C ALA A 96 -8.91 0.50 -21.40
N GLN A 97 -8.54 -0.56 -22.13
CA GLN A 97 -8.62 -1.95 -21.69
C GLN A 97 -7.22 -2.55 -21.65
N VAL A 98 -6.97 -3.42 -20.67
CA VAL A 98 -5.71 -4.14 -20.49
C VAL A 98 -5.34 -4.90 -21.77
N ASP A 99 -4.08 -4.79 -22.19
CA ASP A 99 -3.50 -5.57 -23.28
C ASP A 99 -3.10 -6.96 -22.79
N GLU A 100 -3.92 -7.96 -23.12
CA GLU A 100 -3.69 -9.36 -22.73
C GLU A 100 -2.63 -10.06 -23.60
N THR A 101 -2.23 -9.45 -24.73
CA THR A 101 -1.24 -10.03 -25.65
C THR A 101 0.19 -9.78 -25.16
N LYS A 102 0.41 -8.69 -24.41
CA LYS A 102 1.72 -8.36 -23.83
C LYS A 102 1.88 -9.00 -22.46
N ARG A 103 2.63 -10.09 -22.43
CA ARG A 103 2.94 -10.84 -21.22
C ARG A 103 4.44 -10.80 -20.92
N HIS A 104 4.82 -10.90 -19.65
CA HIS A 104 6.21 -11.04 -19.22
C HIS A 104 6.40 -12.36 -18.46
N LEU A 105 7.64 -12.83 -18.38
CA LEU A 105 8.00 -13.98 -17.55
C LEU A 105 7.80 -13.62 -16.08
N LEU A 106 7.03 -14.44 -15.37
CA LEU A 106 6.80 -14.26 -13.94
C LEU A 106 8.03 -14.74 -13.15
N ASP A 107 8.30 -14.07 -12.03
CA ASP A 107 9.33 -14.50 -11.10
C ASP A 107 8.89 -15.78 -10.36
N PRO A 108 9.63 -16.90 -10.41
CA PRO A 108 9.25 -18.16 -9.75
C PRO A 108 9.14 -18.10 -8.23
N ARG A 109 9.55 -17.00 -7.58
CA ARG A 109 9.34 -16.78 -6.14
C ARG A 109 7.90 -16.39 -5.79
N LEU A 110 7.13 -15.92 -6.77
CA LEU A 110 5.70 -15.67 -6.60
C LEU A 110 4.96 -16.98 -6.31
N GLU A 111 3.95 -16.93 -5.46
CA GLU A 111 3.24 -18.14 -5.04
C GLU A 111 2.54 -18.82 -6.23
N GLY A 112 2.85 -20.10 -6.45
CA GLY A 112 2.23 -20.92 -7.49
C GLY A 112 2.78 -20.72 -8.91
N VAL A 113 3.79 -19.85 -9.09
CA VAL A 113 4.44 -19.63 -10.38
C VAL A 113 5.51 -20.69 -10.62
N ARG A 114 5.52 -21.29 -11.83
CA ARG A 114 6.57 -22.20 -12.30
C ARG A 114 7.50 -21.49 -13.27
N PRO A 115 8.78 -21.92 -13.39
CA PRO A 115 9.68 -21.39 -14.40
C PRO A 115 9.07 -21.48 -15.81
N GLY A 116 9.03 -20.35 -16.51
CA GLY A 116 8.45 -20.24 -17.85
C GLY A 116 6.99 -19.75 -17.88
N ASP A 117 6.30 -19.70 -16.74
CA ASP A 117 4.97 -19.11 -16.67
C ASP A 117 5.04 -17.60 -17.02
N THR A 118 4.02 -17.11 -17.71
CA THR A 118 3.91 -15.70 -18.10
C THR A 118 2.68 -15.05 -17.49
N GLY A 119 2.75 -13.75 -17.22
CA GLY A 119 1.68 -12.95 -16.62
C GLY A 119 1.50 -11.60 -17.32
N PRO A 120 0.40 -10.89 -17.02
CA PRO A 120 0.15 -9.58 -17.60
C PRO A 120 1.09 -8.53 -17.00
N ASN A 121 1.43 -7.50 -17.78
CA ASN A 121 2.21 -6.36 -17.28
C ASN A 121 1.37 -5.42 -16.40
N GLU A 122 0.12 -5.21 -16.79
CA GLU A 122 -0.87 -4.45 -16.03
C GLU A 122 -1.73 -5.42 -15.22
N GLY A 123 -1.84 -5.22 -13.90
CA GLY A 123 -2.56 -6.12 -13.00
C GLY A 123 -4.05 -5.80 -12.84
N ARG A 124 -4.57 -4.82 -13.57
CA ARG A 124 -6.02 -4.61 -13.68
C ARG A 124 -6.66 -5.86 -14.32
N PRO A 125 -7.82 -6.34 -13.82
CA PRO A 125 -8.44 -7.48 -14.46
C PRO A 125 -8.84 -7.15 -15.91
N PRO A 126 -8.81 -8.14 -16.83
CA PRO A 126 -9.07 -7.88 -18.23
C PRO A 126 -10.57 -7.77 -18.55
N GLY A 127 -10.84 -7.38 -19.79
CA GLY A 127 -12.18 -7.38 -20.37
C GLY A 127 -12.95 -6.06 -20.21
N PRO A 128 -14.07 -5.89 -20.95
CA PRO A 128 -14.78 -4.63 -21.04
C PRO A 128 -15.33 -4.09 -19.72
N ILE A 129 -15.67 -4.97 -18.77
CA ILE A 129 -16.19 -4.57 -17.45
C ILE A 129 -15.13 -3.88 -16.57
N TRP A 130 -13.85 -4.09 -16.89
CA TRP A 130 -12.72 -3.46 -16.20
C TRP A 130 -12.05 -2.38 -17.05
N ALA A 131 -12.57 -2.09 -18.25
CA ALA A 131 -12.06 -1.01 -19.07
C ALA A 131 -12.30 0.35 -18.39
N HIS A 132 -11.40 1.30 -18.61
CA HIS A 132 -11.50 2.64 -18.05
C HIS A 132 -12.76 3.32 -18.57
N GLN A 133 -13.63 3.70 -17.64
CA GLN A 133 -14.88 4.37 -17.97
C GLN A 133 -14.59 5.78 -18.47
N GLU A 134 -15.30 6.19 -19.52
CA GLU A 134 -15.16 7.52 -20.12
C GLU A 134 -13.72 7.88 -20.54
N PHE A 135 -12.88 6.89 -20.83
CA PHE A 135 -11.46 7.10 -21.17
C PHE A 135 -11.26 8.07 -22.34
N THR A 136 -12.11 8.01 -23.37
CA THR A 136 -12.06 8.94 -24.51
C THR A 136 -12.48 10.36 -24.13
N ARG A 137 -13.53 10.51 -23.31
CA ARG A 137 -14.03 11.84 -22.88
C ARG A 137 -13.03 12.53 -21.97
N PHE A 138 -12.40 11.76 -21.08
CA PHE A 138 -11.42 12.23 -20.13
C PHE A 138 -10.04 11.68 -20.46
N ALA A 139 -9.62 11.82 -21.71
CA ALA A 139 -8.29 11.39 -22.14
C ALA A 139 -7.23 11.98 -21.19
N PRO A 140 -6.32 11.16 -20.62
CA PRO A 140 -5.31 11.65 -19.70
C PRO A 140 -4.48 12.77 -20.34
N LYS A 141 -4.33 13.89 -19.63
CA LYS A 141 -3.47 15.00 -20.06
C LYS A 141 -2.04 14.85 -19.55
N ILE A 142 -1.91 14.25 -18.37
CA ILE A 142 -0.64 13.99 -17.70
C ILE A 142 -0.63 12.57 -17.17
N SER A 143 0.58 12.05 -16.96
CA SER A 143 0.82 10.87 -16.16
C SER A 143 1.56 11.22 -14.88
N ILE A 144 1.29 10.45 -13.83
CA ILE A 144 2.03 10.47 -12.58
C ILE A 144 2.38 9.02 -12.26
N GLU A 145 3.64 8.77 -11.94
CA GLU A 145 4.12 7.42 -11.59
C GLU A 145 4.52 7.38 -10.12
N ALA A 146 4.18 6.26 -9.47
CA ALA A 146 4.70 5.92 -8.16
C ALA A 146 5.00 4.43 -8.08
N THR A 147 5.86 4.05 -7.15
CA THR A 147 6.17 2.65 -6.84
C THR A 147 5.69 2.33 -5.43
N GLN A 148 5.17 1.13 -5.21
CA GLN A 148 5.09 0.55 -3.89
C GLN A 148 6.39 -0.21 -3.65
N GLU A 149 7.19 0.22 -2.69
CA GLU A 149 8.47 -0.42 -2.42
C GLU A 149 8.91 -0.28 -0.95
N GLY A 150 9.96 -1.03 -0.60
CA GLY A 150 10.56 -1.03 0.72
C GLY A 150 11.15 0.31 1.13
N ALA A 151 11.03 0.62 2.41
CA ALA A 151 11.55 1.85 2.99
C ALA A 151 13.06 2.02 2.78
N LYS A 152 13.45 3.21 2.31
CA LYS A 152 14.82 3.65 2.04
C LYS A 152 14.95 5.14 2.36
N ALA A 153 16.19 5.62 2.45
CA ALA A 153 16.42 7.05 2.64
C ALA A 153 15.95 7.85 1.41
N ASN A 154 15.29 8.97 1.64
CA ASN A 154 14.95 9.91 0.57
C ASN A 154 16.11 10.88 0.37
N THR A 155 16.81 10.74 -0.74
CA THR A 155 17.90 11.65 -1.12
C THR A 155 17.45 12.73 -2.11
N LEU A 156 16.20 12.68 -2.57
CA LEU A 156 15.67 13.59 -3.58
C LEU A 156 14.27 14.08 -3.18
N TYR A 157 14.22 14.94 -2.17
CA TYR A 157 12.98 15.51 -1.66
C TYR A 157 12.59 16.80 -2.39
N LYS A 158 11.36 16.86 -2.91
CA LYS A 158 10.82 17.99 -3.67
C LYS A 158 9.54 18.53 -3.02
N PRO A 159 9.64 19.43 -2.03
CA PRO A 159 8.46 19.98 -1.34
C PRO A 159 7.59 20.92 -2.20
N GLY A 160 8.10 21.36 -3.36
CA GLY A 160 7.42 22.34 -4.22
C GLY A 160 7.29 23.75 -3.63
N VAL A 161 7.89 24.00 -2.45
CA VAL A 161 7.85 25.29 -1.75
C VAL A 161 9.22 25.63 -1.17
N ALA A 162 9.45 26.92 -0.91
CA ALA A 162 10.65 27.40 -0.24
C ALA A 162 10.72 26.90 1.22
N SER A 163 11.94 26.87 1.77
CA SER A 163 12.22 26.28 3.10
C SER A 163 11.40 26.91 4.23
N ASN A 164 11.13 28.21 4.17
CA ASN A 164 10.29 28.93 5.15
C ASN A 164 8.83 28.43 5.17
N PHE A 165 8.33 27.86 4.07
CA PHE A 165 7.01 27.20 4.00
C PHE A 165 7.07 25.70 4.27
N ASN A 166 8.26 25.20 4.60
CA ASN A 166 8.58 23.80 4.86
C ASN A 166 9.28 23.62 6.22
N SER A 167 8.83 24.36 7.24
CA SER A 167 9.36 24.26 8.60
C SER A 167 10.87 24.51 8.71
N GLY A 168 11.45 25.32 7.82
CA GLY A 168 12.89 25.60 7.77
C GLY A 168 13.74 24.44 7.25
N ILE A 169 13.13 23.38 6.72
CA ILE A 169 13.85 22.21 6.22
C ILE A 169 14.52 22.56 4.88
N ASN A 170 15.81 22.22 4.76
CA ASN A 170 16.54 22.28 3.50
C ASN A 170 16.11 21.09 2.61
N ALA A 171 15.60 21.37 1.41
CA ALA A 171 15.16 20.32 0.48
C ALA A 171 16.30 19.40 0.00
N ALA A 172 17.56 19.84 0.10
CA ALA A 172 18.73 19.01 -0.19
C ALA A 172 19.07 18.02 0.94
N ALA A 173 18.45 18.15 2.13
CA ALA A 173 18.68 17.23 3.23
C ALA A 173 17.99 15.89 2.96
N SER A 174 18.70 14.79 3.25
CA SER A 174 18.13 13.46 3.14
C SER A 174 17.16 13.15 4.28
N PHE A 175 16.07 12.44 3.99
CA PHE A 175 15.19 11.89 5.03
C PHE A 175 15.53 10.43 5.28
N ARG A 176 15.69 10.10 6.56
CA ARG A 176 15.77 8.71 7.02
C ARG A 176 14.37 8.06 6.94
N PRO A 177 14.27 6.74 6.72
CA PRO A 177 13.00 6.01 6.70
C PRO A 177 12.48 5.78 8.13
N THR A 178 12.30 6.85 8.91
CA THR A 178 11.79 6.78 10.29
C THR A 178 10.55 7.64 10.46
N PHE A 179 9.62 7.20 11.30
CA PHE A 179 8.41 7.97 11.63
C PHE A 179 8.72 9.21 12.48
N HIS A 180 9.86 9.22 13.18
CA HIS A 180 10.32 10.33 14.00
C HIS A 180 11.85 10.24 14.18
N PRO A 181 12.61 11.35 14.19
CA PRO A 181 14.08 11.31 14.30
C PRO A 181 14.65 10.51 15.49
N GLY A 182 13.93 10.52 16.62
CA GLY A 182 14.23 9.73 17.82
C GLY A 182 13.70 8.29 17.83
N LEU A 183 13.01 7.83 16.77
CA LEU A 183 12.58 6.44 16.59
C LEU A 183 13.53 5.70 15.63
N PRO A 184 13.62 4.36 15.74
CA PRO A 184 14.44 3.55 14.85
C PRO A 184 14.05 3.66 13.37
N ASP A 185 15.06 3.53 12.50
CA ASP A 185 14.83 3.42 11.05
C ASP A 185 14.05 2.14 10.73
N GLN A 186 13.12 2.24 9.79
CA GLN A 186 12.33 1.11 9.33
C GLN A 186 13.08 0.34 8.26
N SER A 187 13.09 -0.99 8.39
CA SER A 187 13.66 -1.89 7.38
C SER A 187 12.83 -1.86 6.08
N PRO A 188 13.44 -2.09 4.91
CA PRO A 188 12.73 -2.26 3.64
C PRO A 188 11.63 -3.33 3.67
N LEU A 189 11.70 -4.29 4.59
CA LEU A 189 10.68 -5.33 4.74
C LEU A 189 9.57 -4.98 5.75
N ALA A 190 9.75 -3.92 6.56
CA ALA A 190 8.85 -3.57 7.66
C ALA A 190 7.97 -2.35 7.36
N LEU A 191 8.43 -1.46 6.48
CA LEU A 191 7.65 -0.32 6.00
C LEU A 191 7.65 -0.34 4.47
N TRP A 192 6.45 -0.40 3.91
CA TRP A 192 6.22 -0.26 2.48
C TRP A 192 5.41 1.00 2.25
N THR A 193 5.89 1.88 1.37
CA THR A 193 5.23 3.15 1.07
C THR A 193 5.49 3.59 -0.36
N PHE A 194 4.82 4.65 -0.79
CA PHE A 194 5.01 5.25 -2.12
C PHE A 194 6.47 5.72 -2.28
N ASN A 195 7.12 5.22 -3.33
CA ASN A 195 8.54 5.41 -3.64
C ASN A 195 9.49 5.03 -2.49
N GLY A 196 9.04 4.18 -1.57
CA GLY A 196 9.83 3.67 -0.44
C GLY A 196 10.35 4.76 0.49
N THR A 197 9.82 5.97 0.45
CA THR A 197 10.48 7.12 1.07
C THR A 197 9.50 7.99 1.84
N LEU A 198 10.01 8.61 2.90
CA LEU A 198 9.35 9.70 3.60
C LEU A 198 9.97 11.05 3.15
N PRO A 199 9.24 12.17 3.19
CA PRO A 199 7.83 12.32 3.56
C PRO A 199 6.85 11.67 2.57
N PRO A 200 5.56 11.52 2.95
CA PRO A 200 4.52 11.01 2.04
C PRO A 200 4.43 11.82 0.75
N LYS A 201 3.94 11.17 -0.30
CA LYS A 201 3.91 11.72 -1.65
C LYS A 201 2.66 12.58 -1.87
N LEU A 202 2.81 13.64 -2.66
CA LEU A 202 1.72 14.51 -3.07
C LEU A 202 1.57 14.52 -4.58
N MET A 203 0.39 14.08 -5.03
CA MET A 203 -0.10 14.32 -6.37
C MET A 203 -0.78 15.69 -6.40
N GLN A 204 -0.25 16.64 -7.18
CA GLN A 204 -0.87 17.95 -7.39
C GLN A 204 -1.52 18.01 -8.77
N VAL A 205 -2.86 18.09 -8.79
CA VAL A 205 -3.68 18.05 -10.01
C VAL A 205 -4.76 19.13 -9.95
N ARG A 206 -5.38 19.43 -11.08
CA ARG A 206 -6.44 20.45 -11.19
C ARG A 206 -7.72 19.80 -11.69
N TYR A 207 -8.87 20.33 -11.26
CA TYR A 207 -10.14 19.96 -11.86
C TYR A 207 -10.12 20.18 -13.37
N GLY A 208 -10.60 19.19 -14.12
CA GLY A 208 -10.58 19.20 -15.58
C GLY A 208 -9.26 18.80 -16.22
N ASP A 209 -8.26 18.39 -15.44
CA ASP A 209 -7.03 17.76 -15.92
C ASP A 209 -7.03 16.25 -15.58
N PRO A 210 -7.63 15.39 -16.43
CA PRO A 210 -7.56 13.95 -16.25
C PRO A 210 -6.12 13.46 -16.13
N VAL A 211 -5.90 12.57 -15.17
CA VAL A 211 -4.60 12.00 -14.84
C VAL A 211 -4.64 10.50 -15.05
N LEU A 212 -3.57 9.97 -15.62
CA LEU A 212 -3.27 8.56 -15.49
C LEU A 212 -2.22 8.35 -14.40
N PHE A 213 -2.62 7.71 -13.30
CA PHE A 213 -1.72 7.37 -12.22
C PHE A 213 -1.26 5.93 -12.37
N ARG A 214 0.02 5.71 -12.71
CA ARG A 214 0.59 4.36 -12.81
C ARG A 214 1.27 4.00 -11.50
N HIS A 215 0.74 2.97 -10.85
CA HIS A 215 1.32 2.42 -9.62
C HIS A 215 2.06 1.13 -9.91
N ARG A 216 3.36 1.06 -9.64
CA ARG A 216 4.19 -0.14 -9.88
C ARG A 216 4.44 -0.87 -8.56
N ASN A 217 4.20 -2.18 -8.53
CA ASN A 217 4.51 -2.98 -7.36
C ASN A 217 5.95 -3.49 -7.44
N LEU A 218 6.84 -2.88 -6.65
CA LEU A 218 8.25 -3.29 -6.52
C LEU A 218 8.52 -3.95 -5.17
N LEU A 219 7.48 -4.48 -4.53
CA LEU A 219 7.65 -5.28 -3.32
C LEU A 219 8.39 -6.59 -3.64
N PRO A 220 8.96 -7.27 -2.62
CA PRO A 220 9.59 -8.56 -2.81
C PRO A 220 8.62 -9.59 -3.42
N PHE A 221 9.12 -10.40 -4.37
CA PHE A 221 8.36 -11.48 -4.99
C PHE A 221 8.07 -12.64 -4.03
N ASP A 222 8.96 -12.89 -3.08
CA ASP A 222 8.77 -13.93 -2.07
C ASP A 222 7.87 -13.41 -0.94
N VAL A 223 6.72 -14.06 -0.76
CA VAL A 223 5.72 -13.71 0.28
C VAL A 223 6.26 -13.72 1.70
N THR A 224 7.36 -14.43 1.94
CA THR A 224 7.98 -14.48 3.26
C THR A 224 8.80 -13.23 3.60
N GLN A 225 9.10 -12.39 2.62
CA GLN A 225 9.89 -11.15 2.76
C GLN A 225 9.01 -9.94 3.08
N ASN A 226 8.27 -9.99 4.20
CA ASN A 226 7.28 -8.96 4.60
C ASN A 226 7.46 -8.45 6.05
N GLY A 227 8.63 -8.67 6.64
CA GLY A 227 8.93 -8.17 8.00
C GLY A 227 8.14 -8.84 9.12
N GLY A 228 7.31 -9.84 8.81
CA GLY A 228 6.58 -10.64 9.78
C GLY A 228 5.19 -11.05 9.32
N PHE A 229 4.39 -10.12 8.82
CA PHE A 229 3.01 -10.39 8.37
C PHE A 229 2.64 -9.47 7.21
N GLY A 230 1.71 -9.90 6.37
CA GLY A 230 1.19 -9.09 5.26
C GLY A 230 1.30 -9.79 3.91
N ARG A 231 0.69 -9.18 2.89
CA ARG A 231 0.72 -9.66 1.51
C ARG A 231 1.42 -8.62 0.65
N HIS A 232 2.21 -9.09 -0.31
CA HIS A 232 2.93 -8.26 -1.28
C HIS A 232 2.06 -7.92 -2.51
N THR A 233 0.79 -8.34 -2.53
CA THR A 233 -0.21 -7.88 -3.49
C THR A 233 -0.89 -6.61 -3.01
N ILE A 234 -1.19 -5.69 -3.92
CA ILE A 234 -1.68 -4.36 -3.56
C ILE A 234 -2.89 -3.94 -4.40
N SER A 235 -3.73 -3.10 -3.80
CA SER A 235 -4.77 -2.30 -4.45
C SER A 235 -4.82 -0.97 -3.69
N ILE A 236 -4.93 0.16 -4.40
CA ILE A 236 -5.04 1.48 -3.78
C ILE A 236 -6.41 2.08 -4.03
N HIS A 237 -6.89 2.83 -3.05
CA HIS A 237 -8.14 3.57 -3.11
C HIS A 237 -7.82 5.06 -3.02
N GLU A 238 -8.19 5.82 -4.04
CA GLU A 238 -8.12 7.28 -4.01
C GLU A 238 -9.41 7.81 -3.37
N HIS A 239 -9.31 8.08 -2.08
CA HIS A 239 -10.44 8.41 -1.22
C HIS A 239 -11.06 9.76 -1.60
N ASN A 240 -12.39 9.77 -1.78
CA ASN A 240 -13.19 10.89 -2.32
C ASN A 240 -13.07 11.13 -3.83
N GLY A 241 -12.42 10.21 -4.54
CA GLY A 241 -12.35 10.23 -5.99
C GLY A 241 -13.68 10.02 -6.69
N HIS A 242 -13.87 10.72 -7.81
CA HIS A 242 -15.00 10.51 -8.72
C HIS A 242 -14.48 9.90 -10.03
N HIS A 243 -14.12 8.63 -9.97
CA HIS A 243 -13.61 7.84 -11.09
C HIS A 243 -14.43 6.55 -11.26
N GLY A 244 -14.21 5.83 -12.36
CA GLY A 244 -14.87 4.55 -12.60
C GLY A 244 -14.50 3.52 -11.53
N ALA A 245 -15.38 2.55 -11.27
CA ALA A 245 -15.21 1.52 -10.24
C ALA A 245 -13.92 0.70 -10.41
N GLU A 246 -13.44 0.56 -11.64
CA GLU A 246 -12.16 -0.07 -11.99
C GLU A 246 -10.94 0.72 -11.48
N ASN A 247 -11.08 1.96 -11.04
CA ASN A 247 -10.00 2.77 -10.48
C ASN A 247 -10.14 2.98 -8.96
N ASP A 248 -11.23 2.50 -8.36
CA ASP A 248 -11.58 2.83 -6.98
C ASP A 248 -10.81 2.00 -5.93
N GLY A 249 -10.10 0.95 -6.36
CA GLY A 249 -9.37 0.09 -5.43
C GLY A 249 -10.21 -1.04 -4.86
N PHE A 250 -11.05 -1.67 -5.70
CA PHE A 250 -11.77 -2.88 -5.32
C PHE A 250 -10.80 -3.92 -4.73
N THR A 251 -11.14 -4.46 -3.56
CA THR A 251 -10.24 -5.33 -2.79
C THR A 251 -10.00 -6.69 -3.45
N GLY A 252 -10.81 -7.08 -4.44
CA GLY A 252 -10.58 -8.26 -5.27
C GLY A 252 -9.74 -7.99 -6.54
N ALA A 253 -9.42 -6.74 -6.86
CA ALA A 253 -8.60 -6.34 -8.00
C ALA A 253 -7.22 -5.86 -7.53
N PHE A 254 -6.46 -6.78 -6.94
CA PHE A 254 -5.09 -6.54 -6.52
C PHE A 254 -4.09 -6.99 -7.60
N PHE A 255 -2.89 -6.41 -7.57
CA PHE A 255 -1.81 -6.76 -8.49
C PHE A 255 -0.52 -7.16 -7.77
N PHE A 256 0.26 -8.00 -8.43
CA PHE A 256 1.44 -8.68 -7.89
C PHE A 256 2.72 -7.86 -8.08
N PRO A 257 3.79 -8.15 -7.32
CA PRO A 257 5.12 -7.64 -7.62
C PRO A 257 5.51 -7.84 -9.09
N GLY A 258 6.20 -6.87 -9.66
CA GLY A 258 6.55 -6.83 -11.08
C GLY A 258 5.46 -6.30 -12.00
N GLN A 259 4.21 -6.21 -11.53
CA GLN A 259 3.11 -5.61 -12.27
C GLN A 259 2.96 -4.12 -11.95
N PHE A 260 2.27 -3.41 -12.84
CA PHE A 260 1.74 -2.09 -12.57
C PHE A 260 0.21 -2.08 -12.66
N TYR A 261 -0.42 -1.03 -12.15
CA TYR A 261 -1.83 -0.76 -12.36
C TYR A 261 -1.97 0.69 -12.82
N ASP A 262 -2.65 0.91 -13.94
CA ASP A 262 -3.02 2.25 -14.39
C ASP A 262 -4.36 2.61 -13.79
N TYR A 263 -4.38 3.67 -13.01
CA TYR A 263 -5.59 4.26 -12.47
C TYR A 263 -5.94 5.50 -13.29
N HIS A 264 -7.10 5.49 -13.93
CA HIS A 264 -7.62 6.62 -14.67
C HIS A 264 -8.44 7.51 -13.74
N TYR A 265 -7.91 8.69 -13.45
CA TYR A 265 -8.57 9.68 -12.59
C TYR A 265 -9.03 10.87 -13.44
N PRO A 266 -10.34 11.01 -13.73
CA PRO A 266 -10.84 12.13 -14.52
C PRO A 266 -10.63 13.51 -13.87
N ILE A 267 -10.49 13.56 -12.55
CA ILE A 267 -10.41 14.79 -11.73
C ILE A 267 -11.55 15.76 -12.09
N VAL A 268 -12.79 15.31 -11.90
CA VAL A 268 -14.00 16.07 -12.21
C VAL A 268 -14.76 16.44 -10.93
N LEU A 269 -15.62 17.45 -11.03
CA LEU A 269 -16.53 17.82 -9.95
C LEU A 269 -17.63 16.75 -9.78
N ALA A 270 -18.13 16.62 -8.55
CA ALA A 270 -19.35 15.85 -8.30
C ALA A 270 -20.51 16.41 -9.14
N GLY A 271 -21.37 15.55 -9.67
CA GLY A 271 -22.53 15.97 -10.46
C GLY A 271 -22.21 16.50 -11.86
N TRP A 272 -20.99 16.30 -12.40
CA TRP A 272 -20.60 16.83 -13.71
C TRP A 272 -21.50 16.45 -14.90
N ARG A 273 -22.34 15.41 -14.78
CA ARG A 273 -23.32 15.00 -15.80
C ARG A 273 -24.70 15.62 -15.65
N THR A 274 -25.01 16.25 -14.53
CA THR A 274 -26.34 16.80 -14.24
C THR A 274 -26.17 18.28 -13.94
N ILE A 275 -26.62 19.12 -14.87
CA ILE A 275 -26.83 20.55 -14.62
C ILE A 275 -28.26 20.68 -14.09
N ASN A 276 -28.44 21.34 -12.96
CA ASN A 276 -29.75 21.83 -12.52
C ASN A 276 -30.17 23.01 -13.38
#